data_AF-A0AAN1PJN2-F1
#
_entry.id   AF-A0AAN1PJN2-F1
#
_cell.length_a   1.000
_cell.length_b   1.000
_cell.length_c   1.000
_cell.angle_alpha   90.00
_cell.angle_beta   90.00
_cell.angle_gamma   90.00
#
_symmetry.space_group_name_H-M   'P 1'
#
loop_
_entity.id
_entity.type
_entity.pdbx_description
1 polymer ?
#
loop_
_entity_poly.entity_id
_entity_poly.type
_entity_poly.pdbx_seq_one_letter_code
_entity_poly.pdbx_strand_id
1 'polypeptide(L)'
;MSGMAYRGYHARVEFSAEDGVFAGRIAGIQDVITFEGESVQKLRAAFEEAVDDYISTCSEIGKDPQKPYSGKVMLRLSPEVHARAAIAAELQGMSMNQWAEAALNEAAKPVLTR
;
A
#
# COMPACT_ATOMS: atom_id res chain seq x y z
N MET A 1 1.57 -12.19 7.61
CA MET A 1 2.89 -11.60 7.74
C MET A 1 2.62 -10.12 7.88
N SER A 2 2.66 -9.61 9.12
CA SER A 2 2.11 -8.28 9.42
C SER A 2 3.06 -7.23 8.91
N GLY A 3 2.63 -6.47 7.91
CA GLY A 3 3.38 -5.31 7.43
C GLY A 3 3.42 -4.20 8.49
N MET A 4 4.53 -3.46 8.57
CA MET A 4 4.56 -2.25 9.41
C MET A 4 3.68 -1.18 8.80
N ALA A 5 2.85 -0.53 9.63
CA ALA A 5 1.98 0.57 9.23
C ALA A 5 2.07 1.72 10.23
N TYR A 6 2.16 2.95 9.72
CA TYR A 6 2.25 4.18 10.53
C TYR A 6 1.68 5.35 9.73
N ARG A 7 0.80 6.15 10.36
CA ARG A 7 0.10 7.30 9.74
C ARG A 7 -0.60 7.00 8.39
N GLY A 8 -1.05 5.76 8.19
CA GLY A 8 -1.69 5.31 6.93
C GLY A 8 -0.72 4.88 5.82
N TYR A 9 0.59 4.99 6.06
CA TYR A 9 1.64 4.44 5.20
C TYR A 9 1.95 3.01 5.61
N HIS A 10 2.41 2.21 4.65
CA HIS A 10 2.77 0.81 4.85
C HIS A 10 4.19 0.57 4.37
N ALA A 11 4.89 -0.37 5.01
CA ALA A 11 6.24 -0.78 4.63
C ALA A 11 6.22 -2.00 3.71
N ARG A 12 7.09 -2.00 2.70
CA ARG A 12 7.60 -3.23 2.07
C ARG A 12 9.03 -3.43 2.56
N VAL A 13 9.32 -4.62 3.09
CA VAL A 13 10.63 -4.94 3.66
C VAL A 13 11.20 -6.18 2.96
N GLU A 14 12.47 -6.12 2.64
CA GLU A 14 13.26 -7.21 2.08
C GLU A 14 14.56 -7.34 2.87
N PHE A 15 15.11 -8.55 2.99
CA PHE A 15 16.39 -8.77 3.66
C PHE A 15 17.52 -8.69 2.65
N SER A 16 18.48 -7.78 2.86
CA SER A 16 19.73 -7.72 2.09
C SER A 16 20.76 -8.63 2.74
N ALA A 17 21.07 -9.76 2.09
CA ALA A 17 22.10 -10.67 2.57
C ALA A 17 23.52 -10.10 2.39
N GLU A 18 23.72 -9.19 1.44
CA GLU A 18 25.00 -8.53 1.17
C GLU A 18 25.37 -7.57 2.30
N ASP A 19 24.40 -6.75 2.71
CA ASP A 19 24.60 -5.71 3.72
C ASP A 19 24.27 -6.19 5.15
N GLY A 20 23.63 -7.36 5.28
CA GLY A 20 23.22 -7.92 6.57
C GLY A 20 22.11 -7.13 7.27
N VAL A 21 21.34 -6.33 6.53
CA VAL A 21 20.27 -5.48 7.06
C VAL A 21 18.91 -5.78 6.43
N PHE A 22 17.85 -5.38 7.11
CA PHE A 22 16.54 -5.26 6.50
C PHE A 22 16.44 -3.92 5.77
N ALA A 23 16.18 -3.96 4.47
CA ALA A 23 15.92 -2.79 3.66
C ALA A 23 14.41 -2.64 3.47
N GLY A 24 13.89 -1.44 3.73
CA GLY A 24 12.49 -1.12 3.65
C GLY A 24 12.22 0.06 2.73
N ARG A 25 11.00 0.09 2.17
CA ARG A 25 10.48 1.25 1.46
C ARG A 25 9.02 1.49 1.79
N ILE A 26 8.60 2.74 1.71
CA ILE A 26 7.16 3.07 1.80
C ILE A 26 6.45 2.50 0.58
N ALA A 27 5.35 1.78 0.83
CA ALA A 27 4.49 1.18 -0.16
C ALA A 27 3.30 2.09 -0.47
N GLY A 28 2.82 2.04 -1.72
CA GLY A 28 1.63 2.77 -2.15
C GLY A 28 1.86 4.24 -2.52
N ILE A 29 3.11 4.69 -2.62
CA ILE A 29 3.46 6.04 -3.13
C ILE A 29 4.42 5.94 -4.33
N GLN A 30 4.47 7.00 -5.13
CA GLN A 30 5.41 7.16 -6.25
C GLN A 30 6.78 7.64 -5.79
N ASP A 31 6.82 8.46 -4.73
CA ASP A 31 8.08 8.91 -4.13
C ASP A 31 8.83 7.70 -3.55
N VAL A 32 10.14 7.62 -3.83
CA VAL A 32 10.98 6.53 -3.33
C VAL A 32 11.55 6.93 -1.99
N ILE A 33 10.87 6.51 -0.92
CA ILE A 33 11.32 6.71 0.46
C ILE A 33 11.76 5.36 1.01
N THR A 34 13.04 5.25 1.33
CA THR A 34 13.70 4.04 1.82
C THR A 34 14.19 4.21 3.25
N PHE A 35 14.27 3.12 3.99
CA PHE A 35 14.78 3.06 5.35
C PHE A 35 15.42 1.69 5.58
N GLU A 36 16.26 1.56 6.60
CA GLU A 36 16.94 0.29 6.89
C GLU A 36 17.08 0.05 8.39
N GLY A 37 17.33 -1.21 8.76
CA GLY A 37 17.58 -1.56 10.15
C GLY A 37 18.16 -2.95 10.32
N GLU A 38 19.09 -3.09 11.27
CA GLU A 38 19.73 -4.36 11.63
C GLU A 38 18.84 -5.25 12.52
N SER A 39 17.74 -4.71 13.03
CA SER A 39 16.77 -5.43 13.87
C SER A 39 15.37 -4.92 13.59
N VAL A 40 14.35 -5.70 13.96
CA VAL A 40 12.95 -5.31 13.81
C VAL A 40 12.65 -3.98 14.53
N GLN A 41 13.25 -3.75 15.70
CA GLN A 41 13.07 -2.52 16.46
C GLN A 41 13.69 -1.32 15.74
N LYS A 42 14.93 -1.44 15.27
CA LYS A 42 15.60 -0.37 14.50
C LYS A 42 14.86 -0.09 13.20
N LEU A 43 14.44 -1.12 12.50
CA LEU A 43 13.72 -1.01 11.23
C LEU A 43 12.37 -0.28 11.41
N ARG A 44 11.66 -0.57 12.50
CA ARG A 44 10.40 0.13 12.81
C ARG A 44 10.63 1.60 13.12
N ALA A 45 11.64 1.92 13.93
CA ALA A 45 11.97 3.31 14.23
C ALA A 45 12.35 4.09 12.96
N ALA A 46 13.20 3.49 12.11
CA ALA A 46 13.61 4.07 10.84
C ALA A 46 12.42 4.25 9.87
N PHE A 47 11.45 3.34 9.89
CA PHE A 47 10.21 3.51 9.12
C PHE A 47 9.36 4.68 9.60
N GLU A 48 9.15 4.80 10.92
CA GLU A 48 8.34 5.89 11.50
C GLU A 48 9.02 7.26 11.24
N GLU A 49 10.35 7.34 11.39
CA GLU A 49 11.16 8.51 11.06
C GLU A 49 11.06 8.88 9.57
N ALA A 50 11.26 7.92 8.67
CA ALA A 50 11.17 8.16 7.23
C ALA A 50 9.78 8.66 6.79
N VAL A 51 8.70 8.22 7.45
CA VAL A 51 7.33 8.70 7.20
C VAL A 51 7.16 10.13 7.71
N ASP A 52 7.62 10.43 8.93
CA ASP A 52 7.50 11.77 9.51
C ASP A 52 8.34 12.78 8.72
N ASP A 53 9.55 12.42 8.30
CA ASP A 53 10.43 13.23 7.45
C ASP A 53 9.83 13.48 6.07
N TYR A 54 9.21 12.47 5.46
CA TYR A 54 8.50 12.62 4.19
C TYR A 54 7.37 13.65 4.30
N ILE A 55 6.54 13.54 5.34
CA ILE A 55 5.43 14.47 5.58
C ILE A 55 5.96 15.89 5.85
N SER A 56 7.01 16.04 6.65
CA SER A 56 7.63 17.35 6.94
C SER A 56 8.19 17.97 5.66
N THR A 57 8.96 17.21 4.89
CA THR A 57 9.56 17.67 3.63
C THR A 57 8.49 18.13 2.64
N CYS A 58 7.40 17.37 2.50
CA CYS A 58 6.26 17.77 1.66
C CYS A 58 5.68 19.11 2.11
N SER A 59 5.46 19.29 3.42
CA SER A 59 4.96 20.55 3.98
C SER A 59 5.90 21.72 3.71
N GLU A 60 7.22 21.54 3.86
CA GLU A 60 8.22 22.59 3.65
C GLU A 60 8.29 23.08 2.20
N ILE A 61 8.12 22.18 1.23
CA ILE A 61 8.13 22.51 -0.20
C ILE A 61 6.74 22.90 -0.74
N GLY A 62 5.74 23.03 0.13
CA GLY A 62 4.37 23.39 -0.24
C GLY A 62 3.67 22.35 -1.10
N LYS A 63 4.04 21.07 -0.96
CA LYS A 63 3.37 19.94 -1.60
C LYS A 63 2.54 19.17 -0.58
N ASP A 64 1.36 18.73 -0.98
CA ASP A 64 0.65 17.74 -0.18
C ASP A 64 1.40 16.41 -0.22
N PRO A 65 1.69 15.78 0.93
CA PRO A 65 2.24 14.43 0.94
C PRO A 65 1.30 13.51 0.19
N GLN A 66 1.86 12.64 -0.67
CA GLN A 66 1.05 11.77 -1.51
C GLN A 66 0.20 10.90 -0.60
N LYS A 67 -1.11 11.14 -0.63
CA LYS A 67 -2.07 10.21 -0.05
C LYS A 67 -1.88 8.90 -0.82
N PRO A 68 -1.55 7.80 -0.13
CA PRO A 68 -1.18 6.58 -0.84
C PRO A 68 -2.32 6.05 -1.73
N TYR A 69 -3.58 6.43 -1.47
CA TYR A 69 -4.72 5.97 -2.25
C TYR A 69 -5.76 7.08 -2.48
N SER A 70 -6.07 7.37 -3.74
CA SER A 70 -7.10 8.35 -4.17
C SER A 70 -8.52 7.79 -4.21
N GLY A 71 -8.69 6.49 -3.93
CA GLY A 71 -9.94 5.73 -4.13
C GLY A 71 -10.26 5.44 -5.60
N LYS A 72 -9.50 6.00 -6.55
CA LYS A 72 -9.71 5.77 -7.99
C LYS A 72 -8.79 4.66 -8.48
N VAL A 73 -9.38 3.62 -9.06
CA VAL A 73 -8.66 2.46 -9.59
C VAL A 73 -8.98 2.34 -11.08
N MET A 74 -8.03 2.70 -11.96
CA MET A 74 -8.17 2.54 -13.41
C MET A 74 -7.51 1.23 -13.84
N LEU A 75 -8.30 0.26 -14.29
CA LEU A 75 -7.82 -1.06 -14.70
C LEU A 75 -8.19 -1.36 -16.14
N ARG A 76 -7.27 -2.01 -16.85
CA ARG A 76 -7.57 -2.70 -18.10
C ARG A 76 -7.87 -4.16 -17.78
N LEU A 77 -9.08 -4.60 -18.08
CA LEU A 77 -9.51 -5.98 -17.90
C LEU A 77 -9.68 -6.64 -19.27
N SER A 78 -9.46 -7.95 -19.34
CA SER A 78 -9.87 -8.70 -20.53
C SER A 78 -11.40 -8.69 -20.63
N PRO A 79 -11.98 -8.78 -21.85
CA PRO A 79 -13.43 -8.80 -22.02
C PRO A 79 -14.11 -9.90 -21.20
N GLU A 80 -13.47 -11.06 -21.07
CA GLU A 80 -13.99 -12.19 -20.29
C GLU A 80 -14.09 -11.88 -18.78
N VAL A 81 -13.03 -11.31 -18.20
CA VAL A 81 -13.02 -10.93 -16.77
C VAL A 81 -14.04 -9.83 -16.51
N HIS A 82 -14.13 -8.85 -17.42
CA HIS A 82 -15.12 -7.78 -17.34
C HIS A 82 -16.56 -8.33 -17.35
N ALA A 83 -16.88 -9.23 -18.30
CA ALA A 83 -18.20 -9.83 -18.41
C ALA A 83 -18.59 -10.62 -17.14
N ARG A 84 -17.66 -11.44 -16.62
CA ARG A 84 -17.88 -12.21 -15.39
C ARG A 84 -18.12 -11.31 -14.18
N ALA A 85 -17.34 -10.24 -14.03
CA ALA A 85 -17.51 -9.28 -12.94
C ALA A 85 -18.85 -8.52 -13.04
N ALA A 86 -19.23 -8.10 -14.25
CA ALA A 86 -20.50 -7.39 -14.48
C ALA A 86 -21.72 -8.26 -14.13
N ILE A 87 -21.75 -9.50 -14.60
CA ILE A 87 -22.83 -10.46 -14.29
C ILE A 87 -22.89 -10.72 -12.77
N ALA A 88 -21.74 -10.93 -12.13
CA ALA A 88 -21.69 -11.17 -10.68
C ALA A 88 -22.22 -9.98 -9.87
N ALA A 89 -21.88 -8.75 -10.27
CA ALA A 89 -22.38 -7.53 -9.63
C ALA A 89 -23.90 -7.41 -9.78
N GLU A 90 -24.43 -7.64 -10.98
CA GLU A 90 -25.86 -7.58 -11.27
C GLU A 90 -26.66 -8.61 -10.47
N LEU A 91 -26.21 -9.87 -10.42
CA LEU A 91 -26.86 -10.93 -9.65
C LEU A 91 -26.88 -10.67 -8.14
N GLN A 92 -25.99 -9.81 -7.64
CA GLN A 92 -25.93 -9.39 -6.24
C GLN A 92 -26.63 -8.04 -5.99
N GLY A 93 -27.23 -7.42 -7.02
CA GLY A 93 -27.87 -6.11 -6.91
C GLY A 93 -26.89 -4.98 -6.60
N MET A 94 -25.62 -5.13 -6.98
CA MET A 94 -24.54 -4.16 -6.74
C MET A 94 -24.13 -3.47 -8.03
N SER A 95 -23.69 -2.21 -7.94
CA SER A 95 -22.93 -1.61 -9.04
C SER A 95 -21.58 -2.32 -9.20
N MET A 96 -21.00 -2.26 -10.40
CA MET A 96 -19.69 -2.85 -10.67
C MET A 96 -18.59 -2.30 -9.76
N ASN A 97 -18.66 -1.00 -9.40
CA ASN A 97 -17.70 -0.40 -8.47
C ASN A 97 -17.85 -0.94 -7.05
N GLN A 98 -19.08 -1.10 -6.55
CA GLN A 98 -19.32 -1.67 -5.21
C GLN A 98 -18.88 -3.12 -5.13
N TRP A 99 -19.19 -3.91 -6.17
CA TRP A 99 -18.76 -5.30 -6.23
C TRP A 99 -17.23 -5.43 -6.31
N ALA A 100 -16.59 -4.58 -7.13
CA ALA A 100 -15.13 -4.55 -7.23
C ALA A 100 -14.47 -4.11 -5.91
N GLU A 101 -15.01 -3.09 -5.23
CA GLU A 101 -14.52 -2.65 -3.93
C GLU A 101 -14.60 -3.78 -2.89
N ALA A 102 -15.73 -4.48 -2.80
CA ALA A 102 -15.90 -5.61 -1.91
C ALA A 102 -14.90 -6.75 -2.22
N ALA A 103 -14.75 -7.10 -3.50
CA ALA A 103 -13.83 -8.15 -3.93
C ALA A 103 -12.36 -7.79 -3.66
N LEU A 104 -11.96 -6.55 -3.95
CA LEU A 104 -10.61 -6.05 -3.68
C LEU A 104 -10.32 -6.01 -2.18
N ASN A 105 -11.28 -5.57 -1.36
CA ASN A 105 -11.13 -5.54 0.09
C ASN A 105 -10.97 -6.96 0.65
N GLU A 106 -11.82 -7.91 0.22
CA GLU A 106 -11.71 -9.30 0.67
C GLU A 106 -10.37 -9.95 0.27
N ALA A 107 -9.90 -9.69 -0.95
CA ALA A 107 -8.60 -10.16 -1.41
C ALA A 107 -7.43 -9.52 -0.65
N ALA A 108 -7.56 -8.26 -0.21
CA ALA A 108 -6.51 -7.53 0.51
C ALA A 108 -6.42 -7.91 1.99
N LYS A 109 -7.54 -8.20 2.66
CA LYS A 109 -7.59 -8.57 4.10
C LYS A 109 -6.50 -9.57 4.52
N PRO A 110 -6.35 -10.76 3.92
CA PRO A 110 -5.36 -11.74 4.38
C PRO A 110 -3.90 -11.29 4.22
N VAL A 111 -3.63 -10.30 3.36
CA VAL A 111 -2.31 -9.70 3.20
C VAL A 111 -2.02 -8.72 4.34
N LEU A 112 -3.04 -8.00 4.81
CA LEU A 112 -2.92 -6.93 5.81
C LEU A 112 -3.10 -7.41 7.26
N THR A 113 -3.86 -8.47 7.52
CA THR A 113 -4.22 -8.92 8.89
C THR A 113 -3.42 -10.11 9.42
N ARG A 114 -2.53 -10.70 8.62
CA ARG A 114 -1.65 -11.78 9.09
C ARG A 114 -0.37 -11.23 9.65
#